data_AF-A0A5E4CJW8-F1
#
_entry.id   AF-A0A5E4CJW8-F1
#
_cell.length_a   1.000
_cell.length_b   1.000
_cell.length_c   1.000
_cell.angle_alpha   90.00
_cell.angle_beta   90.00
_cell.angle_gamma   90.00
#
_symmetry.space_group_name_H-M   'P 1'
#
loop_
_entity.id
_entity.type
_entity.pdbx_description
1 polymer ?
#
loop_
_entity_poly.entity_id
_entity_poly.type
_entity_poly.pdbx_seq_one_letter_code
_entity_poly.pdbx_strand_id
1 'polypeptide(L)'
;MKRQLTKIEDLGDNMEEALILDIKYSTIGLAQQWDQLHELGMRMQHNLEQQIQAKDTIGVSEETLKEFSTTYKHFDENLTGRLTHKEFRSCLRGLNYYLPMVEEDEPEPKFEKFLDAVDPGRKGYVSLEDYTSFLIDKESENIKTSDEIENAFQSLAEGKAYITKEDLKQALTPEQVSFCTIHMQQYMDPRGRSQPAGYDYVGFTNSYFGN
;
A
#
# COMPACT_ATOMS: atom_id res chain seq x y z
N MET A 1 -12.22 21.85 -27.13
CA MET A 1 -13.22 21.00 -27.81
C MET A 1 -14.64 21.25 -27.31
N LYS A 2 -14.93 21.25 -25.99
CA LYS A 2 -16.26 21.63 -25.44
C LYS A 2 -16.87 22.89 -26.08
N ARG A 3 -16.05 23.95 -26.20
CA ARG A 3 -16.42 25.24 -26.83
C ARG A 3 -16.79 25.18 -28.32
N GLN A 4 -16.36 24.14 -29.04
CA GLN A 4 -16.72 23.90 -30.44
C GLN A 4 -18.01 23.10 -30.56
N LEU A 5 -18.27 22.16 -29.64
CA LEU A 5 -19.55 21.45 -29.52
C LEU A 5 -20.70 22.39 -29.17
N THR A 6 -20.51 23.29 -28.20
CA THR A 6 -21.52 24.31 -27.87
C THR A 6 -21.86 25.18 -29.07
N LYS A 7 -20.86 25.51 -29.89
CA LYS A 7 -21.06 26.26 -31.14
C LYS A 7 -21.85 25.49 -32.20
N ILE A 8 -21.76 24.16 -32.20
CA ILE A 8 -22.49 23.26 -33.11
C ILE A 8 -23.93 23.08 -32.64
N GLU A 9 -24.16 23.00 -31.33
CA GLU A 9 -25.51 23.07 -30.73
C GLU A 9 -26.18 24.41 -31.03
N ASP A 10 -25.51 25.53 -30.77
CA ASP A 10 -26.02 26.87 -31.07
C ASP A 10 -26.39 27.03 -32.57
N LEU A 11 -25.60 26.44 -33.48
CA LEU A 11 -25.89 26.45 -34.91
C LEU A 11 -27.07 25.53 -35.27
N GLY A 12 -27.24 24.41 -34.55
CA GLY A 12 -28.40 23.53 -34.67
C GLY A 12 -29.68 24.24 -34.26
N ASP A 13 -29.67 24.94 -33.12
CA ASP A 13 -30.82 25.70 -32.59
C ASP A 13 -31.22 26.83 -33.56
N ASN A 14 -30.25 27.56 -34.12
CA ASN A 14 -30.50 28.60 -35.12
C ASN A 14 -31.08 28.04 -36.44
N MET A 15 -30.72 26.82 -36.84
CA MET A 15 -31.29 26.17 -38.02
C MET A 15 -32.73 25.70 -37.78
N GLU A 16 -33.04 25.23 -36.56
CA GLU A 16 -34.39 24.85 -36.16
C GLU A 16 -35.32 26.07 -36.10
N GLU A 17 -34.87 27.20 -35.53
CA GLU A 17 -35.60 28.47 -35.56
C GLU A 17 -35.87 28.98 -36.98
N ALA A 18 -34.95 28.73 -37.92
CA ALA A 18 -35.10 29.07 -39.34
C ALA A 18 -35.96 28.07 -40.14
N LEU A 19 -36.52 27.04 -39.50
CA LEU A 19 -37.30 25.95 -40.12
C LEU A 19 -36.51 25.13 -41.16
N ILE A 20 -35.19 25.10 -41.05
CA ILE A 20 -34.31 24.33 -41.93
C ILE A 20 -34.14 22.93 -41.34
N LEU A 21 -35.03 22.02 -41.72
CA LEU A 21 -35.12 20.66 -41.16
C LEU A 21 -34.26 19.61 -41.90
N ASP A 22 -33.75 19.92 -43.10
CA ASP A 22 -32.94 18.99 -43.90
C ASP A 22 -31.46 19.07 -43.50
N ILE A 23 -31.15 18.53 -42.31
CA ILE A 23 -29.79 18.52 -41.77
C ILE A 23 -29.21 17.11 -41.96
N LYS A 24 -28.21 16.98 -42.84
CA LYS A 24 -27.55 15.70 -43.17
C LYS A 24 -26.76 15.07 -42.02
N TYR A 25 -26.43 15.83 -40.98
CA TYR A 25 -25.59 15.40 -39.86
C TYR A 25 -26.27 15.80 -38.54
N SER A 26 -26.50 14.83 -37.66
CA SER A 26 -27.13 15.06 -36.36
C SER A 26 -26.14 15.69 -35.37
N THR A 27 -26.45 16.89 -34.90
CA THR A 27 -25.72 17.60 -33.84
C THR A 27 -25.74 16.82 -32.51
N ILE A 28 -26.89 16.18 -32.22
CA ILE A 28 -27.12 15.36 -31.02
C ILE A 28 -26.19 14.14 -30.99
N GLY A 29 -25.95 13.50 -32.14
CA GLY A 29 -25.06 12.34 -32.22
C GLY A 29 -23.62 12.66 -31.88
N LEU A 30 -23.17 13.88 -32.23
CA LEU A 30 -21.81 14.34 -31.93
C LEU A 30 -21.63 14.64 -30.43
N ALA A 31 -22.65 15.23 -29.80
CA ALA A 31 -22.66 15.49 -28.36
C ALA A 31 -22.63 14.19 -27.54
N GLN A 32 -23.46 13.21 -27.90
CA GLN A 32 -23.43 11.89 -27.26
C GLN A 32 -22.08 11.18 -27.40
N GLN A 33 -21.48 11.20 -28.59
CA GLN A 33 -20.15 10.62 -28.81
C GLN A 33 -19.08 11.32 -27.97
N TRP A 34 -19.19 12.62 -27.78
CA TRP A 34 -18.29 13.38 -26.93
C TRP A 34 -18.44 12.99 -25.45
N ASP A 35 -19.66 12.88 -24.94
CA ASP A 35 -19.91 12.46 -23.56
C ASP A 35 -19.38 11.05 -23.29
N GLN A 36 -19.56 10.12 -24.23
CA GLN A 36 -18.97 8.78 -24.14
C GLN A 36 -17.44 8.82 -24.07
N LEU A 37 -16.80 9.65 -24.90
CA LEU A 37 -15.34 9.79 -24.90
C LEU A 37 -14.84 10.41 -23.58
N HIS A 38 -15.58 11.39 -23.06
CA HIS A 38 -15.26 12.04 -21.79
C HIS A 38 -15.38 11.07 -20.61
N GLU A 39 -16.45 10.27 -20.57
CA GLU A 39 -16.66 9.26 -19.54
C GLU A 39 -15.61 8.15 -19.59
N LEU A 40 -15.23 7.71 -20.80
CA LEU A 40 -14.11 6.79 -21.00
C LEU A 40 -12.80 7.38 -20.48
N GLY A 41 -12.53 8.66 -20.76
CA GLY A 41 -11.34 9.37 -20.30
C GLY A 41 -11.27 9.45 -18.77
N MET A 42 -12.37 9.81 -18.13
CA MET A 42 -12.49 9.83 -16.65
C MET A 42 -12.24 8.45 -16.06
N ARG A 43 -12.79 7.40 -16.67
CA ARG A 43 -12.62 6.01 -16.19
C ARG A 43 -11.18 5.54 -16.33
N MET A 44 -10.50 5.91 -17.41
CA MET A 44 -9.06 5.65 -17.60
C MET A 44 -8.20 6.40 -16.59
N GLN A 45 -8.49 7.69 -16.34
CA GLN A 45 -7.80 8.46 -15.30
C GLN A 45 -7.96 7.80 -13.94
N HIS A 46 -9.19 7.47 -13.55
CA HIS A 46 -9.45 6.83 -12.27
C HIS A 46 -8.74 5.47 -12.14
N ASN A 47 -8.70 4.67 -13.23
CA ASN A 47 -7.98 3.40 -13.21
C ASN A 47 -6.46 3.57 -13.07
N LEU A 48 -5.89 4.57 -13.75
CA LEU A 48 -4.47 4.90 -13.62
C LEU A 48 -4.15 5.46 -12.23
N GLU A 49 -4.99 6.33 -11.68
CA GLU A 49 -4.86 6.82 -10.30
C GLU A 49 -4.96 5.67 -9.30
N GLN A 50 -5.87 4.72 -9.47
CA GLN A 50 -5.93 3.53 -8.63
C GLN A 50 -4.69 2.64 -8.76
N GLN A 51 -4.11 2.51 -9.96
CA GLN A 51 -2.86 1.76 -10.13
C GLN A 51 -1.65 2.48 -9.52
N ILE A 52 -1.58 3.81 -9.65
CA ILE A 52 -0.55 4.63 -9.01
C ILE A 52 -0.70 4.57 -7.50
N GLN A 53 -1.92 4.76 -6.99
CA GLN A 53 -2.20 4.67 -5.58
C GLN A 53 -1.95 3.27 -5.04
N ALA A 54 -2.33 2.21 -5.77
CA ALA A 54 -1.96 0.84 -5.41
C ALA A 54 -0.45 0.69 -5.34
N LYS A 55 0.30 1.28 -6.29
CA LYS A 55 1.76 1.30 -6.29
C LYS A 55 2.36 2.13 -5.15
N ASP A 56 1.76 3.25 -4.77
CA ASP A 56 2.15 4.07 -3.61
C ASP A 56 1.70 3.43 -2.28
N THR A 57 0.72 2.53 -2.32
CA THR A 57 0.24 1.69 -1.20
C THR A 57 1.02 0.37 -1.11
N ILE A 58 1.87 0.05 -2.10
CA ILE A 58 2.97 -0.88 -1.90
C ILE A 58 3.93 -0.13 -0.98
N GLY A 59 3.64 -0.13 0.32
CA GLY A 59 4.46 0.52 1.34
C GLY A 59 5.85 -0.14 1.49
N VAL A 60 6.18 -1.06 0.59
CA VAL A 60 7.49 -1.68 0.45
C VAL A 60 8.36 -0.78 -0.43
N SER A 61 9.45 -0.27 0.13
CA SER A 61 10.42 0.55 -0.60
C SER A 61 11.01 -0.18 -1.82
N GLU A 62 11.48 0.56 -2.82
CA GLU A 62 12.16 -0.02 -3.99
C GLU A 62 13.42 -0.81 -3.60
N GLU A 63 14.05 -0.44 -2.49
CA GLU A 63 15.18 -1.15 -1.89
C GLU A 63 14.75 -2.51 -1.33
N THR A 64 13.65 -2.54 -0.57
CA THR A 64 13.07 -3.79 -0.02
C THR A 64 12.60 -4.73 -1.14
N LEU A 65 12.00 -4.21 -2.22
CA LEU A 65 11.67 -5.00 -3.42
C LEU A 65 12.91 -5.60 -4.08
N LYS A 66 14.01 -4.83 -4.12
CA LYS A 66 15.28 -5.28 -4.67
C LYS A 66 15.92 -6.35 -3.78
N GLU A 67 15.79 -6.24 -2.45
CA GLU A 67 16.21 -7.28 -1.51
C GLU A 67 15.40 -8.56 -1.68
N PHE A 68 14.09 -8.48 -1.91
CA PHE A 68 13.26 -9.65 -2.21
C PHE A 68 13.71 -10.34 -3.49
N SER A 69 13.97 -9.58 -4.55
CA SER A 69 14.48 -10.14 -5.82
C SER A 69 15.88 -10.74 -5.67
N THR A 70 16.75 -10.10 -4.87
CA THR A 70 18.11 -10.59 -4.62
C THR A 70 18.10 -11.88 -3.82
N THR A 71 17.28 -11.94 -2.77
CA THR A 71 17.05 -13.14 -1.95
C THR A 71 16.45 -14.26 -2.80
N TYR A 72 15.43 -13.98 -3.62
CA TYR A 72 14.86 -14.98 -4.52
C TYR A 72 15.91 -15.57 -5.46
N LYS A 73 16.74 -14.74 -6.10
CA LYS A 73 17.82 -15.19 -6.99
C LYS A 73 18.92 -15.97 -6.28
N HIS A 74 19.16 -15.68 -5.00
CA HIS A 74 20.13 -16.43 -4.21
C HIS A 74 19.68 -17.89 -4.01
N PHE A 75 18.37 -18.10 -3.81
CA PHE A 75 17.81 -19.43 -3.63
C PHE A 75 17.39 -20.12 -4.94
N ASP A 76 17.13 -19.37 -6.03
CA ASP A 76 16.96 -19.92 -7.38
C ASP A 76 18.34 -20.10 -8.05
N GLU A 77 19.19 -20.97 -7.47
CA GLU A 77 20.55 -21.24 -7.96
C GLU A 77 20.59 -21.68 -9.43
N ASN A 78 19.51 -22.30 -9.89
CA ASN A 78 19.37 -22.81 -11.25
C ASN A 78 18.78 -21.79 -12.24
N LEU A 79 18.44 -20.57 -11.78
CA LEU A 79 17.82 -19.50 -12.59
C LEU A 79 16.59 -19.98 -13.37
N THR A 80 15.84 -20.89 -12.78
CA THR A 80 14.67 -21.50 -13.42
C THR A 80 13.45 -20.58 -13.37
N GLY A 81 13.51 -19.53 -12.55
CA GLY A 81 12.38 -18.68 -12.23
C GLY A 81 11.34 -19.38 -11.36
N ARG A 82 11.72 -20.47 -10.68
CA ARG A 82 10.81 -21.32 -9.90
C ARG A 82 11.49 -21.81 -8.62
N LEU A 83 11.04 -21.31 -7.47
CA LEU A 83 11.46 -21.86 -6.18
C LEU A 83 10.60 -23.06 -5.82
N THR A 84 11.23 -24.17 -5.47
CA THR A 84 10.56 -25.31 -4.84
C THR A 84 10.03 -24.92 -3.45
N HIS A 85 9.07 -25.67 -2.91
CA HIS A 85 8.56 -25.41 -1.56
C HIS A 85 9.67 -25.45 -0.49
N LYS A 86 10.71 -26.29 -0.67
CA LYS A 86 11.86 -26.34 0.26
C LYS A 86 12.72 -25.07 0.20
N GLU A 87 12.96 -24.55 -1.00
CA GLU A 87 13.69 -23.29 -1.19
C GLU A 87 12.88 -22.11 -0.67
N PHE A 88 11.58 -22.04 -0.98
CA PHE A 88 10.68 -21.01 -0.46
C PHE A 88 10.64 -20.99 1.08
N ARG A 89 10.58 -22.17 1.73
CA ARG A 89 10.68 -22.30 3.20
C ARG A 89 11.99 -21.73 3.74
N SER A 90 13.08 -21.95 3.00
CA SER A 90 14.42 -21.43 3.36
C SER A 90 14.51 -19.92 3.19
N CYS A 91 13.91 -19.35 2.13
CA CYS A 91 13.77 -17.90 1.95
C CYS A 91 13.04 -17.25 3.12
N LEU A 92 11.87 -17.80 3.51
CA LEU A 92 11.07 -17.23 4.61
C LEU A 92 11.85 -17.20 5.93
N ARG A 93 12.64 -18.25 6.21
CA ARG A 93 13.54 -18.26 7.37
C ARG A 93 14.64 -17.20 7.26
N GLY A 94 15.21 -17.01 6.07
CA GLY A 94 16.20 -15.95 5.80
C GLY A 94 15.64 -14.53 6.00
N LEU A 95 14.33 -14.36 5.79
CA LEU A 95 13.59 -13.12 6.04
C LEU A 95 13.06 -13.00 7.49
N ASN A 96 13.57 -13.82 8.42
CA ASN A 96 13.16 -13.85 9.83
C ASN A 96 11.68 -14.22 10.10
N TYR A 97 10.96 -14.79 9.13
CA TYR A 97 9.65 -15.37 9.44
C TYR A 97 9.83 -16.60 10.33
N TYR A 98 9.25 -16.54 11.54
CA TYR A 98 9.35 -17.63 12.49
C TYR A 98 8.51 -18.84 12.03
N LEU A 99 9.20 -19.76 11.35
CA LEU A 99 8.69 -21.08 11.01
C LEU A 99 9.29 -22.10 11.98
N PRO A 100 8.49 -22.77 12.82
CA PRO A 100 9.00 -23.79 13.73
C PRO A 100 9.76 -24.87 12.95
N MET A 101 10.89 -25.33 13.48
CA MET A 101 11.60 -26.47 12.89
C MET A 101 10.80 -27.74 13.18
N VAL A 102 10.04 -28.17 12.18
CA VAL A 102 9.34 -29.45 12.16
C VAL A 102 9.99 -30.36 11.12
N GLU A 103 9.99 -31.66 11.40
CA GLU A 103 10.57 -32.70 10.55
C GLU A 103 9.99 -32.64 9.12
N GLU A 104 10.74 -33.12 8.12
CA GLU A 104 10.36 -32.98 6.69
C GLU A 104 8.97 -33.53 6.33
N ASP A 105 8.41 -34.41 7.16
CA ASP A 105 7.13 -35.08 6.96
C ASP A 105 6.00 -34.58 7.89
N GLU A 106 6.24 -33.62 8.78
CA GLU A 106 5.18 -33.04 9.61
C GLU A 106 4.52 -31.83 8.94
N PRO A 107 3.17 -31.78 8.87
CA PRO A 107 2.47 -30.66 8.27
C PRO A 107 2.66 -29.40 9.13
N GLU A 108 3.23 -28.36 8.51
CA GLU A 108 3.35 -27.04 9.11
C GLU A 108 2.12 -26.20 8.80
N PRO A 109 1.15 -26.04 9.72
CA PRO A 109 -0.07 -25.30 9.43
C PRO A 109 0.19 -23.82 9.12
N LYS A 110 1.33 -23.25 9.55
CA LYS A 110 1.75 -21.90 9.17
C LYS A 110 2.32 -21.83 7.76
N PHE A 111 3.17 -22.79 7.39
CA PHE A 111 3.77 -22.83 6.07
C PHE A 111 2.73 -23.22 5.01
N GLU A 112 1.80 -24.12 5.32
CA GLU A 112 0.68 -24.46 4.43
C GLU A 112 -0.20 -23.25 4.13
N LYS A 113 -0.48 -22.38 5.11
CA LYS A 113 -1.19 -21.12 4.86
C LYS A 113 -0.42 -20.18 3.93
N PHE A 114 0.91 -20.16 4.03
CA PHE A 114 1.73 -19.39 3.09
C PHE A 114 1.70 -20.01 1.70
N LEU A 115 1.78 -21.33 1.59
CA LEU A 115 1.63 -22.05 0.32
C LEU A 115 0.26 -21.86 -0.31
N ASP A 116 -0.82 -21.83 0.46
CA ASP A 116 -2.16 -21.56 -0.08
C ASP A 116 -2.27 -20.14 -0.65
N ALA A 117 -1.47 -19.19 -0.14
CA ALA A 117 -1.41 -17.82 -0.66
C ALA A 117 -0.55 -17.71 -1.94
N VAL A 118 0.62 -18.36 -1.99
CA VAL A 118 1.56 -18.26 -3.13
C VAL A 118 1.34 -19.31 -4.22
N ASP A 119 0.78 -20.46 -3.88
CA ASP A 119 0.56 -21.61 -4.75
C ASP A 119 -0.77 -22.34 -4.41
N PRO A 120 -1.93 -21.65 -4.56
CA PRO A 120 -3.25 -22.25 -4.27
C PRO A 120 -3.55 -23.47 -5.13
N GLY A 121 -2.89 -23.60 -6.28
CA GLY A 121 -3.01 -24.75 -7.18
C GLY A 121 -2.09 -25.92 -6.84
N ARG A 122 -1.24 -25.77 -5.82
CA ARG A 122 -0.15 -26.71 -5.47
C ARG A 122 0.60 -27.20 -6.71
N LYS A 123 1.02 -26.26 -7.55
CA LYS A 123 1.85 -26.48 -8.74
C LYS A 123 3.22 -27.08 -8.34
N GLY A 124 3.61 -26.94 -7.08
CA GLY A 124 4.86 -27.49 -6.52
C GLY A 124 6.04 -26.53 -6.63
N TYR A 125 5.79 -25.31 -7.11
CA TYR A 125 6.78 -24.26 -7.23
C TYR A 125 6.13 -22.89 -7.06
N VAL A 126 6.92 -21.93 -6.58
CA VAL A 126 6.57 -20.54 -6.38
C VAL A 126 7.32 -19.70 -7.40
N SER A 127 6.61 -18.83 -8.12
CA SER A 127 7.23 -17.90 -9.07
C SER A 127 7.72 -16.63 -8.36
N LEU A 128 8.61 -15.87 -9.01
CA LEU A 128 9.07 -14.57 -8.47
C LEU A 128 7.90 -13.59 -8.27
N GLU A 129 6.90 -13.63 -9.15
CA GLU A 129 5.73 -12.76 -9.07
C GLU A 129 4.85 -13.11 -7.86
N ASP A 130 4.56 -14.39 -7.66
CA ASP A 130 3.79 -14.88 -6.51
C ASP A 130 4.54 -14.62 -5.19
N TYR A 131 5.85 -14.88 -5.19
CA TYR A 131 6.74 -14.60 -4.06
C TYR A 131 6.76 -13.12 -3.67
N THR A 132 6.95 -12.24 -4.65
CA THR A 132 7.04 -10.79 -4.42
C THR A 132 5.69 -10.25 -3.96
N SER A 133 4.59 -10.68 -4.59
CA SER A 133 3.23 -10.27 -4.21
C SER A 133 2.89 -10.70 -2.78
N PHE A 134 3.27 -11.91 -2.39
CA PHE A 134 3.07 -12.39 -1.02
C PHE A 134 3.88 -11.62 0.02
N LEU A 135 5.15 -11.33 -0.26
CA LEU A 135 5.97 -10.54 0.66
C LEU A 135 5.49 -9.09 0.76
N ILE A 136 5.01 -8.51 -0.35
CA ILE A 136 4.38 -7.19 -0.34
C ILE A 136 3.12 -7.19 0.53
N ASP A 137 2.24 -8.19 0.39
CA ASP A 137 1.02 -8.29 1.19
C ASP A 137 1.35 -8.43 2.69
N LYS A 138 2.36 -9.23 3.03
CA LYS A 138 2.82 -9.41 4.41
C LYS A 138 3.50 -8.19 5.02
N GLU A 139 4.35 -7.51 4.26
CA GLU A 139 4.94 -6.24 4.71
C GLU A 139 3.87 -5.14 4.81
N SER A 140 2.90 -5.10 3.89
CA SER A 140 1.78 -4.16 3.97
C SER A 140 0.90 -4.39 5.20
N GLU A 141 0.75 -5.64 5.67
CA GLU A 141 0.15 -5.94 6.98
C GLU A 141 0.99 -5.40 8.16
N ASN A 142 2.32 -5.42 8.07
CA ASN A 142 3.20 -4.80 9.08
C ASN A 142 3.10 -3.26 9.06
N ILE A 143 2.96 -2.64 7.88
CA ILE A 143 2.79 -1.19 7.74
C ILE A 143 1.46 -0.72 8.35
N LYS A 144 0.38 -1.51 8.20
CA LYS A 144 -0.87 -1.29 8.95
C LYS A 144 -0.63 -1.32 10.47
N THR A 145 0.32 -2.11 10.94
CA THR A 145 0.67 -2.17 12.37
C THR A 145 1.38 -0.89 12.83
N SER A 146 2.28 -0.30 12.02
CA SER A 146 2.92 0.98 12.37
C SER A 146 1.89 2.12 12.45
N ASP A 147 1.00 2.22 11.47
CA ASP A 147 -0.09 3.22 11.47
C ASP A 147 -1.07 2.99 12.63
N GLU A 148 -1.41 1.73 12.96
CA GLU A 148 -2.25 1.41 14.11
C GLU A 148 -1.56 1.79 15.43
N ILE A 149 -0.26 1.54 15.56
CA ILE A 149 0.52 1.93 16.74
C ILE A 149 0.61 3.46 16.85
N GLU A 150 0.84 4.16 15.73
CA GLU A 150 0.86 5.62 15.71
C GLU A 150 -0.50 6.20 16.10
N ASN A 151 -1.59 5.67 15.55
CA ASN A 151 -2.96 6.07 15.92
C ASN A 151 -3.29 5.78 17.39
N ALA A 152 -2.78 4.67 17.94
CA ALA A 152 -2.91 4.35 19.36
C ALA A 152 -2.17 5.40 20.22
N PHE A 153 -0.92 5.74 19.88
CA PHE A 153 -0.18 6.78 20.59
C PHE A 153 -0.83 8.16 20.44
N GLN A 154 -1.36 8.50 19.27
CA GLN A 154 -2.07 9.76 19.04
C GLN A 154 -3.35 9.85 19.87
N SER A 155 -4.05 8.74 20.05
CA SER A 155 -5.23 8.65 20.93
C SER A 155 -4.86 8.88 22.39
N LEU A 156 -3.74 8.31 22.85
CA LEU A 156 -3.22 8.54 24.21
C LEU A 156 -2.75 9.97 24.43
N ALA A 157 -2.18 10.59 23.40
CA ALA A 157 -1.77 11.99 23.42
C ALA A 157 -2.96 12.96 23.34
N GLU A 158 -4.21 12.48 23.29
CA GLU A 158 -5.41 13.30 23.12
C GLU A 158 -5.35 14.20 21.87
N GLY A 159 -4.73 13.70 20.79
CA GLY A 159 -4.56 14.45 19.54
C GLY A 159 -3.41 15.48 19.55
N LYS A 160 -2.57 15.51 20.59
CA LYS A 160 -1.32 16.31 20.61
C LYS A 160 -0.27 15.63 19.71
N ALA A 161 0.58 16.43 19.07
CA ALA A 161 1.69 15.94 18.24
C ALA A 161 2.88 15.38 19.06
N TYR A 162 2.72 15.25 20.37
CA TYR A 162 3.70 14.70 21.31
C TYR A 162 2.97 13.95 22.41
N ILE A 163 3.64 12.96 23.00
CA ILE A 163 3.09 12.20 24.13
C ILE A 163 3.90 12.46 25.39
N THR A 164 3.26 12.50 26.55
CA THR A 164 3.97 12.65 27.83
C THR A 164 4.10 11.31 28.55
N LYS A 165 5.01 11.25 29.53
CA LYS A 165 5.15 10.07 30.40
C LYS A 165 3.86 9.78 31.18
N GLU A 166 3.05 10.79 31.47
CA GLU A 166 1.78 10.61 32.16
C GLU A 166 0.76 9.94 31.24
N ASP A 167 0.68 10.37 29.97
CA ASP A 167 -0.19 9.77 28.94
C ASP A 167 0.17 8.30 28.71
N LEU A 168 1.47 7.97 28.59
CA LEU A 168 1.95 6.59 28.42
C LEU A 168 1.54 5.70 29.60
N LYS A 169 1.58 6.21 30.84
CA LYS A 169 1.20 5.45 32.04
C LYS A 169 -0.30 5.15 32.12
N GLN A 170 -1.14 5.86 31.36
CA GLN A 170 -2.58 5.59 31.36
C GLN A 170 -2.93 4.30 30.62
N ALA A 171 -2.09 3.87 29.67
CA ALA A 171 -2.38 2.70 28.83
C ALA A 171 -1.28 1.62 28.82
N LEU A 172 -0.06 1.94 29.24
CA LEU A 172 1.07 1.00 29.20
C LEU A 172 1.52 0.58 30.60
N THR A 173 2.13 -0.59 30.70
CA THR A 173 2.75 -1.07 31.95
C THR A 173 3.99 -0.23 32.31
N PRO A 174 4.43 -0.21 33.58
CA PRO A 174 5.62 0.54 33.99
C PRO A 174 6.89 0.18 33.23
N GLU A 175 7.02 -1.08 32.80
CA GLU A 175 8.13 -1.57 31.99
C GLU A 175 8.06 -0.99 30.57
N GLN A 176 6.90 -1.03 29.93
CA GLN A 176 6.68 -0.46 28.60
C GLN A 176 6.85 1.06 28.58
N VAL A 177 6.38 1.77 29.61
CA VAL A 177 6.62 3.21 29.77
C VAL A 177 8.11 3.49 29.84
N SER A 178 8.85 2.68 30.61
CA SER A 178 10.30 2.84 30.72
C SER A 178 10.98 2.64 29.38
N PHE A 179 10.59 1.59 28.65
CA PHE A 179 11.06 1.32 27.29
C PHE A 179 10.79 2.50 26.34
N CYS A 180 9.55 2.97 26.26
CA CYS A 180 9.18 4.12 25.43
C CYS A 180 9.99 5.37 25.81
N THR A 181 10.15 5.69 27.10
CA THR A 181 10.91 6.88 27.52
C THR A 181 12.41 6.81 27.28
N ILE A 182 12.99 5.62 27.12
CA ILE A 182 14.41 5.42 26.79
C ILE A 182 14.63 5.55 25.29
N HIS A 183 13.69 5.05 24.49
CA HIS A 183 13.85 4.95 23.04
C HIS A 183 13.19 6.11 22.26
N MET A 184 12.21 6.80 22.83
CA MET A 184 11.61 7.98 22.23
C MET A 184 12.50 9.20 22.40
N GLN A 185 12.68 9.97 21.32
CA GLN A 185 13.35 11.26 21.40
C GLN A 185 12.42 12.34 21.96
N GLN A 186 13.01 13.43 22.43
CA GLN A 186 12.23 14.58 22.87
C GLN A 186 11.58 15.26 21.66
N TYR A 187 10.30 15.58 21.79
CA TYR A 187 9.57 16.29 20.75
C TYR A 187 10.10 17.72 20.59
N MET A 188 10.37 18.09 19.34
CA MET A 188 10.69 19.45 18.92
C MET A 188 9.57 20.01 18.06
N ASP A 189 8.99 21.13 18.51
CA ASP A 189 8.02 21.89 17.72
C ASP A 189 8.71 22.42 16.43
N PRO A 190 8.01 22.55 15.29
CA PRO A 190 8.52 23.19 14.06
C PRO A 190 9.16 24.59 14.25
N ARG A 191 8.96 25.23 15.41
CA ARG A 191 9.66 26.46 15.82
C ARG A 191 10.99 26.24 16.56
N GLY A 192 11.50 25.01 16.61
CA GLY A 192 12.76 24.64 17.27
C GLY A 192 12.70 24.68 18.80
N ARG A 193 11.51 24.63 19.40
CA ARG A 193 11.33 24.63 20.85
C ARG A 193 11.07 23.21 21.34
N SER A 194 11.96 22.69 22.18
CA SER A 194 11.77 21.40 22.86
C SER A 194 10.68 21.52 23.91
N GLN A 195 9.74 20.58 23.95
CA GLN A 195 8.80 20.47 25.05
C GLN A 195 9.44 19.69 26.22
N PRO A 196 9.59 20.25 27.44
CA PRO A 196 10.38 19.64 28.53
C PRO A 196 9.90 18.27 29.04
N ALA A 197 8.77 17.74 28.54
CA ALA A 197 8.25 16.42 28.88
C ALA A 197 7.50 15.75 27.72
N GLY A 198 7.66 16.27 26.50
CA GLY A 198 7.04 15.73 25.29
C GLY A 198 7.99 14.78 24.59
N TYR A 199 7.50 13.60 24.26
CA TYR A 199 8.19 12.58 23.48
C TYR A 199 7.61 12.53 22.07
N ASP A 200 8.49 12.36 21.08
CA ASP A 200 8.11 12.17 19.69
C ASP A 200 7.75 10.71 19.46
N TYR A 201 6.44 10.44 19.47
CA TYR A 201 5.93 9.10 19.20
C TYR A 201 5.95 8.78 17.71
N VAL A 202 5.87 9.76 16.81
CA VAL A 202 5.87 9.58 15.34
C VAL A 202 7.27 9.18 14.87
N GLY A 203 8.31 9.88 15.34
CA GLY A 203 9.69 9.49 15.07
C GLY A 203 10.04 8.11 15.64
N PHE A 204 9.47 7.77 16.80
CA PHE A 204 9.64 6.46 17.41
C PHE A 204 8.91 5.35 16.65
N THR A 205 7.65 5.55 16.26
CA THR A 205 6.91 4.57 15.46
C THR A 205 7.59 4.33 14.14
N ASN A 206 7.97 5.38 13.42
CA ASN A 206 8.69 5.23 12.17
C ASN A 206 10.06 4.57 12.34
N SER A 207 10.81 4.86 13.40
CA SER A 207 12.14 4.25 13.59
C SER A 207 12.11 2.78 14.05
N TYR A 208 11.05 2.36 14.76
CA TYR A 208 10.96 1.00 15.34
C TYR A 208 10.00 0.07 14.60
N PHE A 209 9.01 0.65 13.93
CA PHE A 209 7.92 -0.07 13.27
C PHE A 209 7.69 0.38 11.82
N GLY A 210 8.25 1.51 11.40
CA GLY A 210 8.21 1.99 10.03
C GLY A 210 9.35 1.39 9.21
N ASN A 211 9.10 0.21 8.65
CA ASN A 211 9.79 -0.29 7.46
C ASN A 211 8.73 -0.72 6.43
#